data_AF-A0A9J8A162-F1
#
_entry.id   AF-A0A9J8A162-F1
#
_cell.length_a   1.000
_cell.length_b   1.000
_cell.length_c   1.000
_cell.angle_alpha   90.00
_cell.angle_beta   90.00
_cell.angle_gamma   90.00
#
_symmetry.space_group_name_H-M   'P 1'
#
loop_
_entity.id
_entity.type
_entity.pdbx_description
1 polymer ?
#
loop_
_entity_poly.entity_id
_entity_poly.type
_entity_poly.pdbx_seq_one_letter_code
_entity_poly.pdbx_strand_id
1 'polypeptide(L)'
;VSGNYFSQPLATRKTKASRKAEESWSVDCSQDFQEVDPPLPNVDHSYALSASPAGLKTRLCEALARVESLEHELRNVKDRERRAKKTVRDLLEDLKGKNLINEDLKERLGFYSDLPVDFLSKQGHEYTKEQREFALTLHLHGPKAYSYLRKSLHLGLPHPHTLQRWMSSVDAKPGLNMMMLDMLKRRQEEDPAKYGCVTLMLDAMAIKKHIQYNPQTQNMSGFVDMGDGMNETDVATEALVFMVVGLQGHWKAPIAYYLTNTLSPDTQKVLILHALEELHERGIRVLCITMDGHASNISMCTQLGCQL
;
A
#
# COMPACT_ATOMS: atom_id res chain seq x y z
N VAL A 1 -51.53 11.30 39.55
CA VAL A 1 -52.85 11.43 38.89
C VAL A 1 -52.60 11.93 37.48
N SER A 2 -53.01 11.10 36.50
CA SER A 2 -53.36 11.47 35.11
C SER A 2 -52.27 12.16 34.26
N GLY A 3 -51.79 11.55 33.16
CA GLY A 3 -52.53 11.34 31.91
C GLY A 3 -52.13 12.45 30.90
N ASN A 4 -52.23 12.36 29.58
CA ASN A 4 -52.60 11.32 28.63
C ASN A 4 -52.44 11.99 27.23
N TYR A 5 -51.99 11.23 26.21
CA TYR A 5 -52.28 11.37 24.75
C TYR A 5 -51.67 12.50 23.86
N PHE A 6 -51.00 12.00 22.79
CA PHE A 6 -51.11 12.31 21.35
C PHE A 6 -50.52 13.61 20.73
N SER A 7 -49.36 13.39 20.10
CA SER A 7 -49.03 13.63 18.67
C SER A 7 -49.84 14.62 17.82
N GLN A 8 -49.09 15.49 17.12
CA GLN A 8 -49.37 15.87 15.73
C GLN A 8 -48.08 15.83 14.89
N PRO A 9 -48.13 15.38 13.62
CA PRO A 9 -46.97 15.14 12.77
C PRO A 9 -46.57 16.38 11.95
N LEU A 10 -45.28 16.64 11.82
CA LEU A 10 -44.75 17.62 10.86
C LEU A 10 -44.41 16.94 9.54
N ALA A 11 -45.12 17.36 8.48
CA ALA A 11 -44.94 16.90 7.12
C ALA A 11 -43.52 17.16 6.60
N THR A 12 -42.85 16.11 6.11
CA THR A 12 -41.52 16.21 5.48
C THR A 12 -41.67 16.51 3.98
N ARG A 13 -41.26 17.72 3.59
CA ARG A 13 -41.20 18.15 2.19
C ARG A 13 -39.96 17.51 1.51
N LYS A 14 -40.13 16.37 0.84
CA LYS A 14 -39.04 15.71 0.10
C LYS A 14 -38.63 16.55 -1.13
N THR A 15 -37.41 17.08 -1.14
CA THR A 15 -36.81 17.77 -2.29
C THR A 15 -36.16 16.78 -3.26
N LYS A 16 -36.04 17.17 -4.54
CA LYS A 16 -35.52 16.36 -5.65
C LYS A 16 -34.11 15.78 -5.41
N ALA A 17 -33.33 16.39 -4.51
CA ALA A 17 -32.03 15.90 -4.08
C ALA A 17 -32.11 14.66 -3.17
N SER A 18 -33.18 14.51 -2.38
CA SER A 18 -33.39 13.35 -1.49
C SER A 18 -33.73 12.08 -2.28
N ARG A 19 -34.43 12.20 -3.42
CA ARG A 19 -34.77 11.04 -4.26
C ARG A 19 -33.54 10.42 -4.93
N LYS A 20 -32.56 11.24 -5.32
CA LYS A 20 -31.34 10.77 -5.99
C LYS A 20 -30.36 10.04 -5.05
N ALA A 21 -30.49 10.25 -3.73
CA ALA A 21 -29.72 9.55 -2.71
C ALA A 21 -30.33 8.19 -2.31
N GLU A 22 -31.64 8.00 -2.47
CA GLU A 22 -32.33 6.73 -2.19
C GLU A 22 -32.18 5.70 -3.35
N GLU A 23 -31.91 6.13 -4.59
CA GLU A 23 -31.77 5.24 -5.77
C GLU A 23 -30.38 4.61 -5.96
N SER A 24 -29.43 4.88 -5.06
CA SER A 24 -28.08 4.32 -5.15
C SER A 24 -27.95 3.09 -4.24
N TRP A 25 -27.93 1.91 -4.89
CA TRP A 25 -27.44 0.60 -4.42
C TRP A 25 -28.52 -0.44 -4.05
N SER A 26 -28.85 -1.26 -5.06
CA SER A 26 -29.24 -2.66 -4.87
C SER A 26 -28.64 -3.43 -6.05
N VAL A 27 -27.41 -3.94 -5.86
CA VAL A 27 -26.81 -4.90 -6.80
C VAL A 27 -27.11 -6.27 -6.21
N ASP A 28 -28.20 -6.87 -6.66
CA ASP A 28 -28.49 -8.28 -6.41
C ASP A 28 -27.78 -9.11 -7.48
N CYS A 29 -26.92 -10.02 -7.04
CA CYS A 29 -26.10 -10.88 -7.88
C CYS A 29 -26.65 -12.30 -7.72
N SER A 30 -27.45 -12.73 -8.68
CA SER A 30 -27.79 -14.14 -8.87
C SER A 30 -27.38 -14.54 -10.28
N GLN A 31 -26.51 -15.53 -10.36
CA GLN A 31 -26.01 -16.14 -11.59
C GLN A 31 -27.10 -17.01 -12.22
N ASP A 32 -27.17 -17.02 -13.55
CA ASP A 32 -27.53 -18.22 -14.30
C ASP A 32 -26.71 -18.29 -15.60
N PHE A 33 -26.17 -19.48 -15.85
CA PHE A 33 -25.31 -19.85 -16.99
C PHE A 33 -26.14 -20.36 -18.18
N GLN A 34 -25.69 -20.05 -19.41
CA GLN A 34 -25.75 -20.85 -20.67
C GLN A 34 -25.55 -19.86 -21.85
N GLU A 35 -24.83 -20.09 -22.96
CA GLU A 35 -24.07 -21.20 -23.55
C GLU A 35 -23.16 -20.56 -24.66
N VAL A 36 -22.20 -21.30 -25.21
CA VAL A 36 -21.04 -20.88 -26.04
C VAL A 36 -21.36 -20.68 -27.53
N ASP A 37 -20.69 -19.74 -28.26
CA ASP A 37 -20.18 -19.89 -29.66
C ASP A 37 -19.40 -18.63 -30.19
N PRO A 38 -18.57 -18.67 -31.28
CA PRO A 38 -17.09 -18.66 -31.31
C PRO A 38 -16.42 -17.32 -31.76
N PRO A 39 -15.06 -17.21 -31.88
CA PRO A 39 -14.36 -15.92 -31.76
C PRO A 39 -13.93 -15.22 -33.08
N LEU A 40 -13.54 -13.94 -32.93
CA LEU A 40 -12.67 -13.05 -33.77
C LEU A 40 -13.36 -12.06 -34.74
N PRO A 41 -12.72 -10.94 -35.15
CA PRO A 41 -11.39 -10.42 -34.79
C PRO A 41 -11.37 -8.98 -34.25
N ASN A 42 -10.23 -8.65 -33.65
CA ASN A 42 -9.78 -7.31 -33.27
C ASN A 42 -9.70 -6.40 -34.51
N VAL A 43 -10.43 -5.28 -34.52
CA VAL A 43 -10.18 -4.16 -35.45
C VAL A 43 -10.12 -2.88 -34.63
N ASP A 44 -8.89 -2.54 -34.26
CA ASP A 44 -8.47 -1.19 -33.91
C ASP A 44 -8.97 -0.19 -34.97
N HIS A 45 -9.43 0.96 -34.50
CA HIS A 45 -9.83 2.15 -35.27
C HIS A 45 -11.24 2.16 -35.89
N SER A 46 -12.28 2.20 -35.06
CA SER A 46 -13.60 2.69 -35.50
C SER A 46 -13.72 4.20 -35.35
N TYR A 47 -13.30 4.94 -36.38
CA TYR A 47 -13.71 6.33 -36.65
C TYR A 47 -15.12 6.39 -37.27
N ALA A 48 -15.92 5.34 -37.16
CA ALA A 48 -17.23 5.28 -37.80
C ALA A 48 -18.21 6.21 -37.08
N LEU A 49 -18.49 7.36 -37.70
CA LEU A 49 -19.65 8.18 -37.36
C LEU A 49 -20.90 7.29 -37.46
N SER A 50 -21.66 7.17 -36.37
CA SER A 50 -22.89 6.38 -36.35
C SER A 50 -23.82 6.81 -37.48
N ALA A 51 -24.36 5.84 -38.23
CA ALA A 51 -25.04 6.01 -39.53
C ALA A 51 -26.36 6.81 -39.53
N SER A 52 -26.66 7.63 -38.52
CA SER A 52 -27.84 8.49 -38.48
C SER A 52 -27.50 9.88 -37.91
N PRO A 53 -27.77 10.97 -38.65
CA PRO A 53 -27.60 12.35 -38.18
C PRO A 53 -28.34 12.64 -36.87
N ALA A 54 -29.41 11.90 -36.56
CA ALA A 54 -30.16 12.05 -35.32
C ALA A 54 -29.36 11.58 -34.10
N GLY A 55 -28.69 10.42 -34.19
CA GLY A 55 -27.91 9.87 -33.07
C GLY A 55 -26.70 10.73 -32.71
N LEU A 56 -26.05 11.33 -33.71
CA LEU A 56 -24.96 12.29 -33.50
C LEU A 56 -25.45 13.59 -32.85
N LYS A 57 -26.61 14.11 -33.28
CA LYS A 57 -27.23 15.30 -32.66
C LYS A 57 -27.60 15.04 -31.20
N THR A 58 -28.18 13.87 -30.88
CA THR A 58 -28.51 13.51 -29.49
C THR A 58 -27.28 13.46 -28.61
N ARG A 59 -26.20 12.80 -29.07
CA ARG A 59 -24.93 12.74 -28.31
C ARG A 59 -24.29 14.11 -28.13
N LEU A 60 -24.36 14.99 -29.14
CA LEU A 60 -23.88 16.37 -29.02
C LEU A 60 -24.72 17.16 -28.00
N CYS A 61 -26.05 17.03 -28.03
CA CYS A 61 -26.93 17.67 -27.06
C CYS A 61 -26.69 17.17 -25.63
N GLU A 62 -26.47 15.87 -25.43
CA GLU A 62 -26.12 15.28 -24.14
C GLU A 62 -24.76 15.77 -23.64
N ALA A 63 -23.76 15.85 -24.52
CA ALA A 63 -22.44 16.35 -24.18
C ALA A 63 -22.49 17.85 -23.79
N LEU A 64 -23.24 18.67 -24.52
CA LEU A 64 -23.42 20.09 -24.21
C LEU A 64 -24.15 20.29 -22.88
N ALA A 65 -25.24 19.56 -22.63
CA ALA A 65 -25.96 19.61 -21.36
C ALA A 65 -25.06 19.18 -20.18
N ARG A 66 -24.17 18.20 -20.40
CA ARG A 66 -23.21 17.76 -19.38
C ARG A 66 -22.15 18.83 -19.10
N VAL A 67 -21.66 19.53 -20.11
CA VAL A 67 -20.72 20.65 -19.94
C VAL A 67 -21.39 21.77 -19.12
N GLU A 68 -22.61 22.18 -19.48
CA GLU A 68 -23.34 23.21 -18.73
C GLU A 68 -23.59 22.83 -17.27
N SER A 69 -23.94 21.56 -17.01
CA SER A 69 -24.10 21.04 -15.65
C SER A 69 -22.81 21.09 -14.85
N LEU A 70 -21.68 20.68 -15.45
CA LEU A 70 -20.36 20.69 -14.81
C LEU A 70 -19.87 22.11 -14.54
N GLU A 71 -20.10 23.06 -15.46
CA GLU A 71 -19.77 24.46 -15.25
C GLU A 71 -20.58 25.07 -14.09
N HIS A 72 -21.86 24.71 -13.97
CA HIS A 72 -22.69 25.14 -12.86
C HIS A 72 -22.23 24.54 -11.53
N GLU A 73 -21.84 23.27 -11.50
CA GLU A 73 -21.24 22.63 -10.32
C GLU A 73 -19.91 23.29 -9.94
N LEU A 74 -19.04 23.59 -10.91
CA LEU A 74 -17.77 24.27 -10.66
C LEU A 74 -17.98 25.66 -10.05
N ARG A 75 -18.96 26.43 -10.55
CA ARG A 75 -19.35 27.72 -9.95
C ARG A 75 -19.81 27.54 -8.51
N ASN A 76 -20.69 26.57 -8.25
CA ASN A 76 -21.18 26.29 -6.89
C ASN A 76 -20.07 25.86 -5.93
N VAL A 77 -19.12 25.05 -6.39
CA VAL A 77 -17.95 24.64 -5.58
C VAL A 77 -17.05 25.84 -5.30
N LYS A 78 -16.74 26.67 -6.29
CA LYS A 78 -15.95 27.90 -6.10
C LYS A 78 -16.62 28.87 -5.12
N ASP A 79 -17.94 29.03 -5.19
CA ASP A 79 -18.68 29.89 -4.26
C ASP A 79 -18.73 29.32 -2.85
N ARG A 80 -18.86 27.99 -2.69
CA ARG A 80 -18.74 27.32 -1.39
C ARG A 80 -17.35 27.51 -0.79
N GLU A 81 -16.30 27.35 -1.58
CA GLU A 81 -14.92 27.56 -1.16
C GLU A 81 -14.69 29.03 -0.76
N ARG A 82 -15.17 29.99 -1.55
CA ARG A 82 -15.07 31.42 -1.25
C ARG A 82 -15.80 31.78 0.03
N ARG A 83 -17.01 31.26 0.25
CA ARG A 83 -17.77 31.42 1.50
C ARG A 83 -17.03 30.83 2.68
N ALA A 84 -16.56 29.59 2.60
CA ALA A 84 -15.80 28.94 3.66
C ALA A 84 -14.52 29.71 4.02
N LYS A 85 -13.73 30.14 3.02
CA LYS A 85 -12.53 30.96 3.23
C LYS A 85 -12.84 32.29 3.89
N LYS A 86 -13.96 32.93 3.51
CA LYS A 86 -14.40 34.17 4.14
C LYS A 86 -14.80 33.92 5.60
N THR A 87 -15.64 32.92 5.86
CA THR A 87 -16.06 32.54 7.21
C THR A 87 -14.87 32.23 8.11
N VAL A 88 -13.86 31.48 7.63
CA VAL A 88 -12.65 31.19 8.41
C VAL A 88 -11.86 32.46 8.72
N ARG A 89 -11.71 33.39 7.77
CA ARG A 89 -11.02 34.67 8.03
C ARG A 89 -11.78 35.54 9.02
N ASP A 90 -13.08 35.71 8.80
CA ASP A 90 -13.95 36.51 9.67
C ASP A 90 -13.93 35.94 11.11
N LEU A 91 -14.00 34.61 11.26
CA LEU A 91 -13.87 33.94 12.56
C LEU A 91 -12.48 34.11 13.19
N LEU A 92 -11.41 34.08 12.39
CA LEU A 92 -10.05 34.23 12.90
C LEU A 92 -9.79 35.66 13.40
N GLU A 93 -10.30 36.67 12.69
CA GLU A 93 -10.25 38.08 13.12
C GLU A 93 -11.09 38.31 14.38
N ASP A 94 -12.29 37.72 14.45
CA ASP A 94 -13.14 37.76 15.63
C ASP A 94 -12.47 37.11 16.85
N LEU A 95 -11.83 35.96 16.68
CA LEU A 95 -11.15 35.23 17.76
C LEU A 95 -9.87 35.96 18.23
N LYS A 96 -9.13 36.61 17.33
CA LYS A 96 -7.99 37.47 17.67
C LYS A 96 -8.44 38.74 18.41
N GLY A 97 -9.49 39.40 17.93
CA GLY A 97 -10.03 40.61 18.55
C GLY A 97 -10.63 40.36 19.94
N LYS A 98 -11.13 39.14 20.18
CA LYS A 98 -11.71 38.72 21.46
C LYS A 98 -10.68 38.06 22.40
N ASN A 99 -9.40 37.97 22.04
CA ASN A 99 -8.36 37.23 22.78
C ASN A 99 -8.74 35.77 23.13
N LEU A 100 -9.54 35.13 22.27
CA LEU A 100 -10.09 33.78 22.44
C LEU A 100 -9.28 32.72 21.68
N ILE A 101 -7.98 32.92 21.48
CA ILE A 101 -7.09 31.83 21.04
C ILE A 101 -7.02 30.87 22.22
N ASN A 102 -7.93 29.90 22.22
CA ASN A 102 -8.05 28.90 23.26
C ASN A 102 -6.85 27.96 23.24
N GLU A 103 -6.54 27.39 24.41
CA GLU A 103 -5.38 26.52 24.61
C GLU A 103 -5.43 25.30 23.68
N ASP A 104 -6.61 24.80 23.28
CA ASP A 104 -6.80 23.73 22.27
C ASP A 104 -6.30 24.11 20.85
N LEU A 105 -6.43 25.37 20.44
CA LEU A 105 -5.90 25.87 19.16
C LEU A 105 -4.38 26.04 19.22
N LYS A 106 -3.87 26.39 20.39
CA LYS A 106 -2.44 26.46 20.71
C LYS A 106 -1.83 25.06 20.85
N GLU A 107 -2.58 24.08 21.35
CA GLU A 107 -2.25 22.64 21.42
C GLU A 107 -2.23 21.99 20.03
N ARG A 108 -3.15 22.34 19.14
CA ARG A 108 -3.10 21.91 17.74
C ARG A 108 -1.93 22.51 16.98
N LEU A 109 -1.55 23.76 17.27
CA LEU A 109 -0.27 24.32 16.80
C LEU A 109 0.93 23.64 17.47
N GLY A 110 0.78 23.26 18.74
CA GLY A 110 1.75 22.51 19.53
C GLY A 110 1.98 21.07 19.06
N PHE A 111 0.96 20.44 18.47
CA PHE A 111 1.09 19.15 17.78
C PHE A 111 2.12 19.19 16.64
N TYR A 112 2.39 20.38 16.10
CA TYR A 112 3.44 20.63 15.12
C TYR A 112 4.68 21.32 15.72
N SER A 113 4.70 21.72 17.00
CA SER A 113 5.89 22.30 17.63
C SER A 113 6.94 21.24 17.97
N ASP A 114 6.52 19.99 18.15
CA ASP A 114 7.43 18.85 18.32
C ASP A 114 7.98 18.32 16.98
N LEU A 115 7.44 18.76 15.84
CA LEU A 115 8.14 18.54 14.58
C LEU A 115 9.44 19.33 14.68
N PRO A 116 10.60 18.69 14.49
CA PRO A 116 11.86 19.40 14.54
C PRO A 116 11.98 20.23 13.26
N VAL A 117 11.33 21.40 13.22
CA VAL A 117 11.31 22.27 12.04
C VAL A 117 12.72 22.74 11.72
N ASP A 118 13.57 22.89 12.75
CA ASP A 118 15.00 23.17 12.63
C ASP A 118 15.77 22.03 11.95
N PHE A 119 15.39 20.78 12.21
CA PHE A 119 15.93 19.60 11.53
C PHE A 119 15.45 19.47 10.09
N LEU A 120 14.33 20.10 9.73
CA LEU A 120 13.82 20.19 8.37
C LEU A 120 14.26 21.48 7.65
N SER A 121 14.97 22.36 8.35
CA SER A 121 15.64 23.51 7.77
C SER A 121 16.91 23.04 7.06
N LYS A 122 17.13 23.50 5.83
CA LYS A 122 18.26 23.04 5.01
C LYS A 122 19.56 23.69 5.51
N GLN A 123 20.19 23.13 6.53
CA GLN A 123 21.42 23.64 7.13
C GLN A 123 22.70 23.34 6.31
N GLY A 124 22.61 23.22 4.98
CA GLY A 124 23.77 22.96 4.13
C GLY A 124 23.45 22.18 2.84
N HIS A 125 24.48 21.57 2.26
CA HIS A 125 24.37 20.78 1.02
C HIS A 125 24.02 19.30 1.25
N GLU A 126 24.20 18.77 2.46
CA GLU A 126 24.05 17.35 2.73
C GLU A 126 23.10 17.06 3.90
N TYR A 127 22.28 16.01 3.77
CA TYR A 127 21.34 15.57 4.80
C TYR A 127 22.04 14.66 5.81
N THR A 128 21.81 14.90 7.10
CA THR A 128 22.30 14.05 8.21
C THR A 128 21.67 12.66 8.19
N LYS A 129 22.25 11.69 8.89
CA LYS A 129 21.72 10.31 8.95
C LYS A 129 20.29 10.29 9.49
N GLU A 130 20.05 11.01 10.58
CA GLU A 130 18.73 11.12 11.19
C GLU A 130 17.72 11.77 10.22
N GLN A 131 18.13 12.81 9.47
CA GLN A 131 17.26 13.45 8.47
C GLN A 131 16.90 12.49 7.35
N ARG A 132 17.85 11.67 6.91
CA ARG A 132 17.61 10.61 5.92
C ARG A 132 16.62 9.59 6.46
N GLU A 133 16.83 9.09 7.67
CA GLU A 133 15.95 8.11 8.32
C GLU A 133 14.53 8.65 8.51
N PHE A 134 14.39 9.89 8.99
CA PHE A 134 13.09 10.54 9.12
C PHE A 134 12.38 10.68 7.78
N ALA A 135 13.07 11.18 6.76
CA ALA A 135 12.48 11.40 5.44
C ALA A 135 12.06 10.07 4.77
N LEU A 136 12.88 9.03 4.90
CA LEU A 136 12.56 7.68 4.40
C LEU A 136 11.36 7.09 5.15
N THR A 137 11.35 7.18 6.48
CA THR A 137 10.26 6.67 7.33
C THR A 137 8.94 7.37 7.01
N LEU A 138 8.95 8.70 6.93
CA LEU A 138 7.77 9.49 6.59
C LEU A 138 7.25 9.16 5.18
N HIS A 139 8.14 9.01 4.20
CA HIS A 139 7.75 8.62 2.85
C HIS A 139 7.19 7.19 2.81
N LEU A 140 7.76 6.25 3.57
CA LEU A 140 7.30 4.87 3.66
C LEU A 140 5.88 4.78 4.24
N HIS A 141 5.60 5.49 5.34
CA HIS A 141 4.29 5.45 5.99
C HIS A 141 3.23 6.30 5.29
N GLY A 142 3.63 7.36 4.57
CA GLY A 142 2.68 8.25 3.93
C GLY A 142 3.28 9.05 2.78
N PRO A 143 3.37 8.50 1.55
CA PRO A 143 3.88 9.22 0.38
C PRO A 143 3.08 10.49 0.07
N LYS A 144 1.77 10.46 0.33
CA LYS A 144 0.87 11.62 0.16
C LYS A 144 1.13 12.68 1.24
N ALA A 145 1.30 12.26 2.49
CA ALA A 145 1.64 13.15 3.60
C ALA A 145 3.01 13.79 3.38
N TYR A 146 4.01 13.00 2.99
CA TYR A 146 5.33 13.47 2.58
C TYR A 146 5.24 14.50 1.45
N SER A 147 4.46 14.21 0.41
CA SER A 147 4.25 15.12 -0.72
C SER A 147 3.57 16.42 -0.31
N TYR A 148 2.59 16.36 0.59
CA TYR A 148 1.91 17.54 1.13
C TYR A 148 2.86 18.39 1.99
N LEU A 149 3.59 17.76 2.91
CA LEU A 149 4.59 18.42 3.77
C LEU A 149 5.67 19.12 2.93
N ARG A 150 6.14 18.47 1.87
CA ARG A 150 7.14 19.04 0.96
C ARG A 150 6.59 20.11 0.01
N LYS A 151 5.44 19.88 -0.63
CA LYS A 151 4.91 20.76 -1.71
C LYS A 151 4.02 21.88 -1.19
N SER A 152 3.18 21.60 -0.20
CA SER A 152 2.17 22.53 0.32
C SER A 152 2.66 23.29 1.55
N LEU A 153 3.43 22.64 2.43
CA LEU A 153 4.01 23.27 3.61
C LEU A 153 5.48 23.69 3.41
N HIS A 154 6.03 23.47 2.21
CA HIS A 154 7.38 23.89 1.81
C HIS A 154 8.50 23.49 2.78
N LEU A 155 8.32 22.36 3.49
CA LEU A 155 9.36 21.82 4.36
C LEU A 155 10.57 21.36 3.53
N GLY A 156 11.78 21.50 4.07
CA GLY A 156 13.06 21.18 3.44
C GLY A 156 13.32 19.68 3.26
N LEU A 157 12.29 18.92 2.92
CA LEU A 157 12.35 17.49 2.67
C LEU A 157 12.98 17.18 1.30
N PRO A 158 13.81 16.12 1.21
CA PRO A 158 14.45 15.73 -0.03
C PRO A 158 13.43 15.41 -1.13
N HIS A 159 13.85 15.53 -2.39
CA HIS A 159 13.01 15.09 -3.49
C HIS A 159 12.82 13.55 -3.43
N PRO A 160 11.66 12.98 -3.79
CA PRO A 160 11.47 11.51 -3.81
C PRO A 160 12.56 10.75 -4.60
N HIS A 161 13.08 11.34 -5.67
CA HIS A 161 14.23 10.79 -6.41
C HIS A 161 15.50 10.65 -5.53
N THR A 162 15.74 11.59 -4.62
CA THR A 162 16.85 11.50 -3.66
C THR A 162 16.62 10.34 -2.68
N LEU A 163 15.38 10.13 -2.23
CA LEU A 163 15.04 8.98 -1.39
C LEU A 163 15.28 7.66 -2.12
N GLN A 164 14.86 7.56 -3.39
CA GLN A 164 15.12 6.38 -4.22
C GLN A 164 16.62 6.06 -4.33
N ARG A 165 17.45 7.09 -4.52
CA ARG A 165 18.91 6.94 -4.56
C ARG A 165 19.50 6.48 -3.21
N TRP A 166 18.91 6.87 -2.08
CA TRP A 166 19.35 6.37 -0.77
C TRP A 166 18.95 4.91 -0.55
N MET A 167 17.82 4.46 -1.12
CA MET A 167 17.37 3.07 -1.02
C MET A 167 18.07 2.15 -2.02
N SER A 168 18.61 2.67 -3.12
CA SER A 168 19.26 1.86 -4.16
C SER A 168 20.59 1.22 -3.72
N SER A 169 21.10 1.53 -2.52
CA SER A 169 22.31 0.90 -1.98
C SER A 169 22.07 -0.44 -1.28
N VAL A 170 20.81 -0.82 -1.06
CA VAL A 170 20.46 -2.09 -0.40
C VAL A 170 20.34 -3.18 -1.46
N ASP A 171 21.19 -4.19 -1.39
CA ASP A 171 21.04 -5.39 -2.22
C ASP A 171 19.84 -6.18 -1.69
N ALA A 172 18.80 -6.25 -2.51
CA ALA A 172 17.54 -6.89 -2.19
C ALA A 172 17.22 -7.98 -3.21
N LYS A 173 18.23 -8.68 -3.73
CA LYS A 173 18.06 -9.81 -4.64
C LYS A 173 17.33 -11.00 -3.99
N PRO A 174 16.71 -11.88 -4.79
CA PRO A 174 16.16 -13.14 -4.32
C PRO A 174 17.24 -14.00 -3.66
N GLY A 175 16.83 -14.83 -2.70
CA GLY A 175 17.71 -15.60 -1.84
C GLY A 175 17.59 -15.20 -0.37
N LEU A 176 18.55 -15.70 0.43
CA LEU A 176 18.69 -15.31 1.84
C LEU A 176 19.29 -13.92 1.96
N ASN A 177 18.66 -13.09 2.77
CA ASN A 177 19.13 -11.75 3.07
C ASN A 177 20.18 -11.80 4.20
N MET A 178 21.44 -11.87 3.80
CA MET A 178 22.58 -11.91 4.73
C MET A 178 22.63 -10.69 5.66
N MET A 179 22.30 -9.50 5.17
CA MET A 179 22.27 -8.29 6.01
C MET A 179 21.24 -8.40 7.14
N MET A 180 20.07 -8.98 6.84
CA MET A 180 19.02 -9.22 7.82
C MET A 180 19.43 -10.28 8.83
N LEU A 181 20.00 -11.40 8.37
CA LEU A 181 20.51 -12.47 9.23
C LEU A 181 21.58 -11.95 10.19
N ASP A 182 22.53 -11.15 9.70
CA ASP A 182 23.57 -10.54 10.53
C ASP A 182 23.00 -9.50 11.51
N MET A 183 21.93 -8.81 11.13
CA MET A 183 21.22 -7.92 12.07
C MET A 183 20.58 -8.74 13.19
N LEU A 184 19.92 -9.85 12.86
CA LEU A 184 19.33 -10.74 13.87
C LEU A 184 20.38 -11.34 14.79
N LYS A 185 21.56 -11.70 14.28
CA LYS A 185 22.70 -12.15 15.10
C LYS A 185 23.06 -11.12 16.16
N ARG A 186 23.25 -9.86 15.78
CA ARG A 186 23.57 -8.77 16.72
C ARG A 186 22.47 -8.59 17.77
N ARG A 187 21.20 -8.68 17.35
CA ARG A 187 20.05 -8.62 18.28
C ARG A 187 20.01 -9.79 19.25
N GLN A 188 20.39 -10.98 18.78
CA GLN A 188 20.52 -12.17 19.60
C GLN A 188 21.67 -12.04 20.61
N GLU A 189 22.78 -11.42 20.24
CA GLU A 189 23.89 -11.12 21.16
C GLU A 189 23.49 -10.06 22.22
N GLU A 190 22.69 -9.06 21.83
CA GLU A 190 22.16 -8.01 22.73
C GLU A 190 21.12 -8.55 23.73
N ASP A 191 20.15 -9.34 23.25
CA ASP A 191 19.06 -9.91 24.04
C ASP A 191 18.78 -11.37 23.62
N PRO A 192 19.55 -12.33 24.16
CA PRO A 192 19.41 -13.74 23.81
C PRO A 192 18.04 -14.33 24.17
N ALA A 193 17.41 -13.81 25.23
CA ALA A 193 16.09 -14.29 25.65
C ALA A 193 15.01 -13.95 24.62
N LYS A 194 15.11 -12.76 24.01
CA LYS A 194 14.12 -12.29 23.04
C LYS A 194 14.35 -12.79 21.62
N TYR A 195 15.61 -12.93 21.20
CA TYR A 195 15.97 -13.25 19.80
C TYR A 195 16.57 -14.65 19.61
N GLY A 196 16.85 -15.39 20.68
CA GLY A 196 17.47 -16.72 20.60
C GLY A 196 16.53 -17.86 20.19
N CYS A 197 15.21 -17.72 20.36
CA CYS A 197 14.22 -18.74 20.00
C CYS A 197 13.13 -18.17 19.09
N VAL A 198 12.94 -18.78 17.92
CA VAL A 198 12.02 -18.29 16.88
C VAL A 198 11.20 -19.41 16.25
N THR A 199 10.13 -19.01 15.56
CA THR A 199 9.37 -19.83 14.60
C THR A 199 9.73 -19.42 13.18
N LEU A 200 9.90 -20.37 12.28
CA LEU A 200 10.07 -20.10 10.85
C LEU A 200 8.72 -20.20 10.14
N MET A 201 8.27 -19.10 9.55
CA MET A 201 7.07 -19.05 8.73
C MET A 201 7.43 -19.09 7.25
N LEU A 202 6.70 -19.91 6.50
CA LEU A 202 6.77 -19.97 5.04
C LEU A 202 5.41 -19.66 4.46
N ASP A 203 5.39 -18.81 3.44
CA ASP A 203 4.18 -18.52 2.68
C ASP A 203 4.54 -18.19 1.23
N ALA A 204 3.70 -18.62 0.30
CA ALA A 204 3.85 -18.38 -1.13
C ALA A 204 2.73 -17.45 -1.60
N MET A 205 3.09 -16.30 -2.17
CA MET A 205 2.12 -15.33 -2.67
C MET A 205 2.15 -15.25 -4.19
N ALA A 206 0.98 -15.32 -4.83
CA ALA A 206 0.88 -15.12 -6.27
C ALA A 206 1.32 -13.70 -6.66
N ILE A 207 2.19 -13.60 -7.66
CA ILE A 207 2.67 -12.35 -8.23
C ILE A 207 2.23 -12.23 -9.69
N LYS A 208 2.16 -10.97 -10.18
CA LYS A 208 1.83 -10.72 -11.58
C LYS A 208 2.98 -11.16 -12.47
N LYS A 209 2.70 -12.08 -13.41
CA LYS A 209 3.63 -12.46 -14.48
C LYS A 209 3.98 -11.23 -15.32
N HIS A 210 5.19 -10.72 -15.15
CA HIS A 210 5.63 -9.52 -15.85
C HIS A 210 7.15 -9.46 -15.93
N ILE A 211 7.68 -9.42 -17.16
CA ILE A 211 9.10 -9.22 -17.40
C ILE A 211 9.36 -7.72 -17.58
N GLN A 212 10.32 -7.19 -16.84
CA GLN A 212 10.72 -5.80 -16.92
C GLN A 212 12.23 -5.68 -17.14
N TYR A 213 12.62 -4.90 -18.15
CA TYR A 213 14.00 -4.50 -18.36
C TYR A 213 14.34 -3.28 -17.51
N ASN A 214 15.40 -3.38 -16.70
CA ASN A 214 15.95 -2.24 -15.99
C ASN A 214 17.16 -1.67 -16.76
N PRO A 215 17.04 -0.47 -17.37
CA PRO A 215 18.13 0.12 -18.14
C PRO A 215 19.34 0.53 -17.30
N GLN A 216 19.16 0.73 -15.99
CA GLN A 216 20.26 1.14 -15.09
C GLN A 216 21.17 -0.03 -14.73
N THR A 217 20.60 -1.20 -14.48
CA THR A 217 21.35 -2.42 -14.17
C THR A 217 21.61 -3.29 -15.40
N GLN A 218 21.04 -2.92 -16.56
CA GLN A 218 21.03 -3.69 -17.81
C GLN A 218 20.54 -5.13 -17.64
N ASN A 219 19.67 -5.37 -16.66
CA ASN A 219 19.17 -6.70 -16.31
C ASN A 219 17.68 -6.81 -16.60
N MET A 220 17.28 -8.01 -17.02
CA MET A 220 15.88 -8.39 -17.05
C MET A 220 15.45 -8.92 -15.68
N SER A 221 14.23 -8.58 -15.27
CA SER A 221 13.61 -9.02 -14.01
C SER A 221 12.24 -9.62 -14.30
N GLY A 222 11.74 -10.50 -13.42
CA GLY A 222 10.45 -11.19 -13.58
C GLY A 222 10.54 -12.66 -13.95
N PHE A 223 11.76 -13.22 -14.01
CA PHE A 223 11.99 -14.65 -14.14
C PHE A 223 12.05 -15.34 -12.79
N VAL A 224 11.97 -16.67 -12.80
CA VAL A 224 12.29 -17.52 -11.65
C VAL A 224 13.71 -17.21 -11.19
N ASP A 225 13.89 -17.05 -9.89
CA ASP A 225 15.17 -16.74 -9.26
C ASP A 225 15.18 -17.34 -7.85
N MET A 226 15.99 -18.38 -7.70
CA MET A 226 16.15 -19.16 -6.49
C MET A 226 17.31 -18.65 -5.62
N GLY A 227 17.93 -17.53 -5.98
CA GLY A 227 19.07 -16.96 -5.26
C GLY A 227 20.38 -17.72 -5.44
N ASP A 228 20.44 -18.65 -6.39
CA ASP A 228 21.63 -19.43 -6.76
C ASP A 228 22.46 -18.77 -7.89
N GLY A 229 21.97 -17.65 -8.43
CA GLY A 229 22.61 -16.93 -9.53
C GLY A 229 22.42 -17.59 -10.91
N MET A 230 21.55 -18.60 -11.01
CA MET A 230 21.19 -19.20 -12.28
C MET A 230 20.19 -18.31 -13.02
N ASN A 231 20.43 -18.11 -14.32
CA ASN A 231 19.51 -17.36 -15.16
C ASN A 231 18.44 -18.32 -15.71
N GLU A 232 17.32 -18.42 -15.01
CA GLU A 232 16.16 -19.14 -15.54
C GLU A 232 15.41 -18.30 -16.58
N THR A 233 14.81 -18.98 -17.56
CA THR A 233 14.01 -18.37 -18.61
C THR A 233 12.52 -18.36 -18.28
N ASP A 234 12.11 -19.11 -17.26
CA ASP A 234 10.72 -19.26 -16.89
C ASP A 234 10.23 -18.03 -16.13
N VAL A 235 9.00 -17.60 -16.41
CA VAL A 235 8.42 -16.41 -15.79
C VAL A 235 7.92 -16.77 -14.39
N ALA A 236 8.33 -16.00 -13.39
CA ALA A 236 7.86 -16.19 -12.02
C ALA A 236 6.37 -15.86 -11.89
N THR A 237 5.67 -16.69 -11.11
CA THR A 237 4.23 -16.58 -10.83
C THR A 237 3.93 -16.46 -9.36
N GLU A 238 4.86 -16.85 -8.50
CA GLU A 238 4.75 -16.85 -7.05
C GLU A 238 6.04 -16.33 -6.42
N ALA A 239 5.91 -15.65 -5.28
CA ALA A 239 7.03 -15.28 -4.42
C ALA A 239 6.92 -16.08 -3.11
N LEU A 240 7.87 -16.97 -2.89
CA LEU A 240 8.01 -17.74 -1.66
C LEU A 240 8.79 -16.89 -0.65
N VAL A 241 8.22 -16.59 0.51
CA VAL A 241 8.83 -15.74 1.53
C VAL A 241 9.07 -16.52 2.80
N PHE A 242 10.28 -16.40 3.34
CA PHE A 242 10.66 -16.97 4.63
C PHE A 242 10.74 -15.84 5.66
N MET A 243 10.02 -16.00 6.77
CA MET A 243 9.96 -15.01 7.83
C MET A 243 10.21 -15.67 9.17
N VAL A 244 11.12 -15.12 9.97
CA VAL A 244 11.27 -15.53 11.37
C VAL A 244 10.34 -14.72 12.25
N VAL A 245 9.70 -15.38 13.20
CA VAL A 245 8.82 -14.78 14.20
C VAL A 245 9.35 -15.10 15.58
N GLY A 246 9.57 -14.06 16.36
CA GLY A 246 10.01 -14.20 17.75
C GLY A 246 8.96 -14.90 18.59
N LEU A 247 9.37 -15.93 19.35
CA LEU A 247 8.50 -16.54 20.35
C LEU A 247 8.37 -15.66 21.60
N GLN A 248 9.43 -14.91 21.91
CA GLN A 248 9.47 -13.98 23.00
C GLN A 248 9.45 -12.54 22.46
N GLY A 249 8.38 -11.83 22.75
CA GLY A 249 8.10 -10.50 22.21
C GLY A 249 7.38 -10.52 20.86
N HIS A 250 6.89 -9.35 20.43
CA HIS A 250 6.11 -9.22 19.20
C HIS A 250 6.98 -8.63 18.08
N TRP A 251 7.76 -9.48 17.42
CA TRP A 251 8.58 -9.07 16.28
C TRP A 251 8.62 -10.15 15.20
N LYS A 252 8.80 -9.71 13.96
CA LYS A 252 8.88 -10.57 12.78
C LYS A 252 9.88 -9.97 11.80
N ALA A 253 10.61 -10.82 11.09
CA ALA A 253 11.59 -10.37 10.11
C ALA A 253 11.63 -11.29 8.89
N PRO A 254 11.41 -10.78 7.67
CA PRO A 254 11.62 -11.55 6.45
C PRO A 254 13.11 -11.80 6.26
N ILE A 255 13.52 -13.06 6.17
CA ILE A 255 14.93 -13.46 6.03
C ILE A 255 15.28 -13.91 4.62
N ALA A 256 14.29 -14.31 3.83
CA ALA A 256 14.50 -14.78 2.47
C ALA A 256 13.26 -14.51 1.62
N TYR A 257 13.47 -14.37 0.32
CA TYR A 257 12.41 -14.55 -0.64
C TYR A 257 12.94 -15.16 -1.93
N TYR A 258 12.11 -15.94 -2.62
CA TYR A 258 12.46 -16.63 -3.85
C TYR A 258 11.34 -16.41 -4.88
N LEU A 259 11.71 -16.22 -6.14
CA LEU A 259 10.75 -16.05 -7.22
C LEU A 259 10.59 -17.40 -7.92
N THR A 260 9.37 -17.91 -8.00
CA THR A 260 9.08 -19.28 -8.44
C THR A 260 7.89 -19.30 -9.41
N ASN A 261 7.81 -20.31 -10.28
CA ASN A 261 6.61 -20.61 -11.09
C ASN A 261 5.85 -21.82 -10.54
N THR A 262 6.60 -22.86 -10.19
CA THR A 262 6.14 -24.06 -9.50
C THR A 262 7.28 -24.58 -8.65
N LEU A 263 7.05 -24.78 -7.36
CA LEU A 263 8.09 -25.25 -6.46
C LEU A 263 7.97 -26.77 -6.24
N SER A 264 9.03 -27.51 -6.54
CA SER A 264 9.10 -28.93 -6.20
C SER A 264 9.30 -29.09 -4.69
N PRO A 265 8.72 -30.13 -4.07
CA PRO A 265 8.98 -30.45 -2.66
C PRO A 265 10.47 -30.61 -2.35
N ASP A 266 11.25 -31.18 -3.28
CA ASP A 266 12.69 -31.39 -3.13
C ASP A 266 13.45 -30.06 -3.07
N THR A 267 13.15 -29.12 -3.98
CA THR A 267 13.78 -27.80 -3.96
C THR A 267 13.38 -27.02 -2.72
N GLN A 268 12.11 -27.07 -2.33
CA GLN A 268 11.63 -26.41 -1.11
C GLN A 268 12.34 -26.93 0.15
N LYS A 269 12.53 -28.26 0.24
CA LYS A 269 13.28 -28.90 1.31
C LYS A 269 14.72 -28.35 1.39
N VAL A 270 15.42 -28.24 0.26
CA VAL A 270 16.79 -27.69 0.22
C VAL A 270 16.82 -26.24 0.72
N LEU A 271 15.88 -25.40 0.28
CA LEU A 271 15.80 -24.01 0.75
C LEU A 271 15.56 -23.90 2.25
N ILE A 272 14.68 -24.74 2.82
CA ILE A 272 14.41 -24.76 4.26
C ILE A 272 15.65 -25.19 5.02
N LEU A 273 16.30 -26.29 4.61
CA LEU A 273 17.50 -26.78 5.29
C LEU A 273 18.59 -25.71 5.32
N HIS A 274 18.85 -25.05 4.18
CA HIS A 274 19.81 -23.97 4.10
C HIS A 274 19.45 -22.79 5.02
N ALA A 275 18.18 -22.38 5.08
CA ALA A 275 17.73 -21.33 5.99
C ALA A 275 17.88 -21.72 7.48
N LEU A 276 17.64 -23.00 7.82
CA LEU A 276 17.81 -23.51 9.18
C LEU A 276 19.30 -23.54 9.58
N GLU A 277 20.17 -23.96 8.68
CA GLU A 277 21.64 -23.94 8.87
C GLU A 277 22.13 -22.52 9.14
N GLU A 278 21.76 -21.56 8.29
CA GLU A 278 22.19 -20.16 8.42
C GLU A 278 21.68 -19.49 9.70
N LEU A 279 20.47 -19.84 10.17
CA LEU A 279 19.95 -19.38 11.46
C LEU A 279 20.71 -20.03 12.64
N HIS A 280 20.99 -21.34 12.53
CA HIS A 280 21.70 -22.09 13.56
C HIS A 280 23.13 -21.57 13.76
N GLU A 281 23.86 -21.31 12.68
CA GLU A 281 25.21 -20.73 12.72
C GLU A 281 25.27 -19.37 13.42
N ARG A 282 24.15 -18.63 13.44
CA ARG A 282 24.01 -17.34 14.11
C ARG A 282 23.46 -17.43 15.53
N GLY A 283 23.35 -18.65 16.07
CA GLY A 283 22.87 -18.88 17.45
C GLY A 283 21.35 -18.69 17.63
N ILE A 284 20.59 -18.67 16.52
CA ILE A 284 19.15 -18.52 16.52
C ILE A 284 18.52 -19.89 16.37
N ARG A 285 17.81 -20.35 17.41
CA ARG A 285 17.18 -21.67 17.43
C ARG A 285 15.75 -21.59 16.89
N VAL A 286 15.50 -22.29 15.79
CA VAL A 286 14.15 -22.49 15.25
C VAL A 286 13.48 -23.66 15.99
N LEU A 287 12.35 -23.40 16.64
CA LEU A 287 11.62 -24.42 17.41
C LEU A 287 10.46 -25.06 16.64
N CYS A 288 9.86 -24.32 15.72
CA CYS A 288 8.82 -24.84 14.85
C CYS A 288 8.84 -24.14 13.49
N ILE A 289 8.26 -24.83 12.52
CA ILE A 289 8.04 -24.32 11.17
C ILE A 289 6.52 -24.28 10.95
N THR A 290 6.01 -23.16 10.46
CA THR A 290 4.59 -23.02 10.11
C THR A 290 4.48 -22.71 8.62
N MET A 291 3.59 -23.42 7.96
CA MET A 291 3.32 -23.32 6.53
C MET A 291 1.82 -23.54 6.30
N ASP A 292 1.31 -23.15 5.14
CA ASP A 292 -0.08 -23.44 4.77
C ASP A 292 -0.27 -24.94 4.44
N GLY A 293 -1.53 -25.34 4.23
CA GLY A 293 -1.90 -26.71 3.90
C GLY A 293 -1.70 -27.10 2.44
N HIS A 294 -0.85 -26.40 1.68
CA HIS A 294 -0.64 -26.69 0.27
C HIS A 294 -0.01 -28.08 0.05
N ALA A 295 -0.37 -28.77 -1.04
CA ALA A 295 0.07 -30.15 -1.29
C ALA A 295 1.60 -30.30 -1.38
N SER A 296 2.30 -29.29 -1.92
CA SER A 296 3.76 -29.26 -1.97
C SER A 296 4.39 -29.28 -0.57
N ASN A 297 3.81 -28.53 0.36
CA ASN A 297 4.25 -28.41 1.74
C ASN A 297 4.09 -29.74 2.50
N ILE A 298 2.95 -30.41 2.30
CA ILE A 298 2.68 -31.73 2.90
C ILE A 298 3.67 -32.78 2.37
N SER A 299 3.90 -32.79 1.04
CA SER A 299 4.85 -33.70 0.41
C SER A 299 6.27 -33.47 0.93
N MET A 300 6.70 -32.21 1.04
CA MET A 300 8.00 -31.82 1.59
C MET A 300 8.16 -32.25 3.05
N CYS A 301 7.14 -32.05 3.90
CA CYS A 301 7.15 -32.52 5.28
C CYS A 301 7.31 -34.05 5.37
N THR A 302 6.64 -34.79 4.48
CA THR A 302 6.79 -36.25 4.39
C THR A 302 8.23 -36.63 4.02
N GLN A 303 8.86 -35.89 3.09
CA GLN A 303 10.27 -36.08 2.72
C GLN A 303 11.27 -35.68 3.82
N LEU A 304 10.85 -34.85 4.78
CA LEU A 304 11.59 -34.52 6.00
C LEU A 304 11.38 -35.55 7.12
N GLY A 305 10.53 -36.57 6.89
CA GLY A 305 10.24 -37.64 7.85
C GLY A 305 9.09 -37.32 8.80
N CYS A 306 8.33 -36.25 8.57
CA CYS A 306 7.13 -35.94 9.34
C CYS A 306 5.99 -36.91 8.97
N GLN A 307 5.29 -37.42 9.98
CA GLN A 307 4.02 -38.12 9.82
C GLN A 307 2.91 -37.11 10.13
N LEU A 308 2.21 -36.63 9.09
CA LEU A 308 1.16 -35.62 9.16
C LEU A 308 -0.24 -36.24 9.13
#